data_AF-A0A0F9FM74-F1
#
_entry.id   AF-A0A0F9FM74-F1
#
_cell.length_a   1.000
_cell.length_b   1.000
_cell.length_c   1.000
_cell.angle_alpha   90.00
_cell.angle_beta   90.00
_cell.angle_gamma   90.00
#
_symmetry.space_group_name_H-M   'P 1'
#
loop_
_entity.id
_entity.type
_entity.pdbx_description
1 polymer ?
#
loop_
_entity_poly.entity_id
_entity_poly.type
_entity_poly.pdbx_seq_one_letter_code
_entity_poly.pdbx_strand_id
1 'polypeptide(L)'
;MGEFEDQMAHNAANDKAEAAFRSMQSAYQIDGFNYAAAERMGTPSFMLKPRLCIDGNKWSALFGDNIQEGVCGFGDSPDEAYVDFDKSWYMKLEDSRPGYLAALKEQQTKERLAK
;
A
#
# COMPACT_ATOMS: atom_id res chain seq x y z
N MET A 1 2.60 -62.03 -1.70
CA MET A 1 2.74 -61.03 -2.79
C MET A 1 1.75 -59.87 -2.62
N GLY A 2 0.48 -60.11 -2.26
CA GLY A 2 -0.50 -59.02 -2.10
C GLY A 2 -0.18 -57.93 -1.06
N GLU A 3 0.38 -58.29 0.11
CA GLU A 3 0.67 -57.28 1.16
C GLU A 3 1.73 -56.24 0.74
N PHE A 4 2.69 -56.62 -0.12
CA PHE A 4 3.71 -55.69 -0.62
C PHE A 4 3.16 -54.74 -1.67
N GLU A 5 2.24 -55.23 -2.51
CA GLU A 5 1.53 -54.43 -3.51
C GLU A 5 0.59 -53.42 -2.84
N ASP A 6 -0.11 -53.83 -1.78
CA ASP A 6 -0.98 -52.95 -0.98
C ASP A 6 -0.18 -51.86 -0.25
N GLN A 7 0.97 -52.20 0.33
CA GLN A 7 1.86 -51.22 0.98
C GLN A 7 2.42 -50.21 -0.02
N MET A 8 2.81 -50.65 -1.22
CA MET A 8 3.25 -49.75 -2.29
C MET A 8 2.12 -48.81 -2.74
N ALA A 9 0.90 -49.33 -2.89
CA ALA A 9 -0.26 -48.52 -3.26
C ALA A 9 -0.57 -47.46 -2.20
N HIS A 10 -0.46 -47.80 -0.91
CA HIS A 10 -0.65 -46.87 0.21
C HIS A 10 0.41 -45.75 0.22
N ASN A 11 1.69 -46.11 0.07
CA ASN A 11 2.79 -45.13 0.03
C ASN A 11 2.65 -44.19 -1.17
N ALA A 12 2.34 -44.74 -2.36
CA ALA A 12 2.12 -43.93 -3.56
C ALA A 12 0.91 -42.99 -3.44
N ALA A 13 -0.12 -43.38 -2.68
CA ALA A 13 -1.26 -42.51 -2.38
C ALA A 13 -0.85 -41.37 -1.42
N ASN A 14 -0.01 -41.65 -0.42
CA ASN A 14 0.49 -40.64 0.50
C ASN A 14 1.42 -39.64 -0.21
N ASP A 15 2.31 -40.11 -1.09
CA ASP A 15 3.19 -39.25 -1.89
C ASP A 15 2.38 -38.28 -2.77
N LYS A 16 1.30 -38.77 -3.38
CA LYS A 16 0.38 -37.93 -4.17
C LYS A 16 -0.33 -36.89 -3.31
N ALA A 17 -0.76 -37.26 -2.10
CA ALA A 17 -1.41 -36.33 -1.17
C ALA A 17 -0.44 -35.23 -0.70
N GLU A 18 0.80 -35.58 -0.38
CA GLU A 18 1.83 -34.61 -0.01
C GLU A 18 2.20 -33.68 -1.16
N ALA A 19 2.33 -34.21 -2.39
CA ALA A 19 2.59 -33.41 -3.58
C ALA A 19 1.45 -32.41 -3.84
N ALA A 20 0.20 -32.85 -3.70
CA ALA A 20 -0.97 -31.99 -3.85
C ALA A 20 -1.00 -30.87 -2.79
N PHE A 21 -0.70 -31.20 -1.53
CA PHE A 21 -0.63 -30.21 -0.45
C PHE A 21 0.45 -29.16 -0.69
N ARG A 22 1.65 -29.58 -1.09
CA ARG A 22 2.76 -28.66 -1.43
C ARG A 22 2.40 -27.76 -2.61
N SER A 23 1.76 -28.30 -3.65
CA SER A 23 1.30 -27.53 -4.79
C SER A 23 0.23 -26.50 -4.41
N MET A 24 -0.67 -26.85 -3.50
CA MET A 24 -1.68 -25.92 -3.00
C MET A 24 -1.03 -24.80 -2.17
N GLN A 25 -0.09 -25.15 -1.30
CA GLN A 25 0.62 -24.18 -0.47
C GLN A 25 1.44 -23.20 -1.31
N SER A 26 2.12 -23.68 -2.37
CA SER A 26 2.86 -22.81 -3.28
C SER A 26 1.94 -21.90 -4.10
N ALA A 27 0.81 -22.42 -4.60
CA ALA A 27 -0.18 -21.60 -5.31
C ALA A 27 -0.68 -20.45 -4.42
N TYR A 28 -1.01 -20.73 -3.15
CA TYR A 28 -1.43 -19.71 -2.20
C TYR A 28 -0.35 -18.65 -1.92
N GLN A 29 0.91 -19.06 -1.83
CA GLN A 29 2.04 -18.14 -1.65
C GLN A 29 2.25 -17.25 -2.89
N ILE A 30 2.10 -17.81 -4.09
CA ILE A 30 2.22 -17.08 -5.36
C ILE A 30 1.11 -16.04 -5.47
N ASP A 31 -0.13 -16.40 -5.15
CA ASP A 31 -1.26 -15.46 -5.18
C ASP A 31 -1.06 -14.30 -4.20
N GLY A 32 -0.58 -14.58 -2.99
CA GLY A 32 -0.25 -13.55 -2.01
C GLY A 32 0.87 -12.61 -2.49
N PHE A 33 1.91 -13.14 -3.11
CA PHE A 33 2.99 -12.33 -3.69
C PHE A 33 2.49 -11.45 -4.85
N ASN A 34 1.70 -12.03 -5.76
CA ASN A 34 1.15 -11.32 -6.91
C ASN A 34 0.25 -10.15 -6.47
N TYR A 35 -0.56 -10.37 -5.44
CA TYR A 35 -1.43 -9.33 -4.89
C TYR A 35 -0.61 -8.16 -4.32
N ALA A 36 0.39 -8.45 -3.49
CA ALA A 36 1.28 -7.41 -2.94
C ALA A 36 2.07 -6.65 -4.02
N ALA A 37 2.52 -7.35 -5.07
CA ALA A 37 3.21 -6.74 -6.20
C ALA A 37 2.28 -5.80 -6.98
N ALA A 38 1.03 -6.21 -7.21
CA ALA A 38 0.03 -5.40 -7.89
C ALA A 38 -0.29 -4.10 -7.12
N GLU A 39 -0.41 -4.18 -5.78
CA GLU A 39 -0.61 -2.99 -4.95
C GLU A 39 0.54 -1.98 -5.09
N ARG A 40 1.80 -2.46 -5.07
CA ARG A 40 2.99 -1.61 -5.24
C ARG A 40 3.10 -1.00 -6.64
N MET A 41 2.66 -1.71 -7.68
CA MET A 41 2.68 -1.20 -9.05
C MET A 41 1.64 -0.08 -9.28
N GLY A 42 0.59 -0.02 -8.45
CA GLY A 42 -0.44 1.00 -8.50
C GLY A 42 -0.18 2.23 -7.64
N THR A 43 0.94 2.30 -6.91
CA THR A 43 1.20 3.45 -6.03
C THR A 43 1.66 4.69 -6.80
N PRO A 44 1.34 5.89 -6.31
CA PRO A 44 1.80 7.15 -6.91
C PRO A 44 3.32 7.21 -7.08
N SER A 45 4.08 6.76 -6.08
CA SER A 45 5.55 6.71 -6.08
C SER A 45 6.10 5.91 -7.25
N PHE A 46 5.50 4.75 -7.55
CA PHE A 46 5.89 3.89 -8.67
C PHE A 46 5.54 4.52 -10.02
N MET A 47 4.34 5.08 -10.15
CA MET A 47 3.84 5.64 -11.42
C MET A 47 4.50 6.97 -11.78
N LEU A 48 4.65 7.87 -10.82
CA LEU A 48 5.06 9.26 -11.03
C LEU A 48 6.55 9.48 -10.86
N LYS A 49 7.23 8.56 -10.16
CA LYS A 49 8.68 8.57 -9.94
C LYS A 49 9.16 9.93 -9.38
N PRO A 50 8.70 10.33 -8.17
CA PRO A 50 9.14 11.58 -7.58
C PRO A 50 10.66 11.62 -7.43
N ARG A 51 11.23 12.82 -7.53
CA ARG A 51 12.66 13.03 -7.36
C ARG A 51 13.03 12.75 -5.91
N LEU A 52 13.96 11.82 -5.71
CA LEU A 52 14.48 11.49 -4.39
C LEU A 52 15.75 12.33 -4.11
N CYS A 53 15.74 13.10 -3.03
CA CYS A 53 16.89 13.87 -2.57
C CYS A 53 17.04 13.84 -1.04
N ILE A 54 18.17 14.32 -0.53
CA ILE A 54 18.39 14.49 0.90
C ILE A 54 18.07 15.94 1.26
N ASP A 55 17.22 16.15 2.27
CA ASP A 55 16.90 17.46 2.84
C ASP A 55 17.21 17.43 4.35
N GLY A 56 18.23 18.19 4.76
CA GLY A 56 18.77 18.14 6.11
C GLY A 56 19.27 16.75 6.49
N ASN A 57 18.56 16.09 7.42
CA ASN A 57 18.87 14.74 7.91
C ASN A 57 17.87 13.68 7.43
N LYS A 58 17.01 13.98 6.46
CA LYS A 58 15.98 13.06 5.96
C LYS A 58 16.03 12.92 4.45
N TRP A 59 15.47 11.81 3.98
CA TRP A 59 15.13 11.61 2.58
C TRP A 59 13.83 12.35 2.26
N SER A 60 13.78 12.95 1.08
CA SER A 60 12.65 13.68 0.53
C SER A 60 12.30 13.12 -0.85
N ALA A 61 11.06 12.64 -1.00
CA ALA A 61 10.50 12.22 -2.28
C ALA A 61 9.55 13.32 -2.77
N LEU A 62 10.02 14.10 -3.75
CA LEU A 62 9.33 15.30 -4.23
C LEU A 62 8.80 15.11 -5.67
N PHE A 63 7.49 15.28 -5.84
CA PHE A 63 6.86 15.45 -7.14
C PHE A 63 6.39 16.89 -7.32
N GLY A 64 7.06 17.64 -8.19
CA GLY A 64 6.82 19.06 -8.44
C GLY A 64 8.11 19.88 -8.47
N ASP A 65 7.98 21.17 -8.75
CA ASP A 65 9.13 22.08 -8.86
C ASP A 65 9.78 22.32 -7.49
N ASN A 66 8.96 22.52 -6.46
CA ASN A 66 9.38 22.75 -5.09
C ASN A 66 8.36 22.17 -4.09
N ILE A 67 8.71 22.16 -2.80
CA ILE A 67 7.88 21.56 -1.72
C ILE A 67 6.55 22.31 -1.51
N GLN A 68 6.48 23.60 -1.85
CA GLN A 68 5.27 24.42 -1.64
C GLN A 68 4.22 24.20 -2.73
N GLU A 69 4.67 23.89 -3.95
CA GLU A 69 3.81 23.69 -5.13
C GLU A 69 3.57 22.20 -5.44
N GLY A 70 4.45 21.32 -4.94
CA GLY A 70 4.42 19.89 -5.19
C GLY A 70 3.86 19.06 -4.04
N VAL A 71 3.89 17.74 -4.25
CA VAL A 71 3.65 16.75 -3.18
C VAL A 71 5.00 16.22 -2.75
N CYS A 72 5.25 16.23 -1.44
CA CYS A 72 6.49 15.74 -0.85
C CYS A 72 6.20 14.74 0.26
N GLY A 73 7.00 13.69 0.34
CA GLY A 73 7.09 12.79 1.49
C GLY A 73 8.49 12.79 2.10
N PHE A 74 8.59 12.55 3.40
CA PHE A 74 9.85 12.52 4.14
C PHE A 74 10.05 11.22 4.94
N GLY A 75 11.31 10.80 5.09
CA GLY A 75 11.65 9.58 5.86
C GLY A 75 13.12 9.50 6.27
N ASP A 76 13.45 8.65 7.23
CA ASP A 76 14.83 8.35 7.61
C ASP A 76 15.52 7.40 6.62
N SER A 77 14.74 6.76 5.74
CA SER A 77 15.21 6.00 4.59
C SER A 77 14.45 6.36 3.30
N PRO A 78 14.97 6.00 2.10
CA PRO A 78 14.26 6.18 0.85
C PRO A 78 12.88 5.52 0.80
N ASP A 79 12.73 4.32 1.36
CA ASP A 79 11.45 3.60 1.38
C ASP A 79 10.41 4.35 2.22
N GLU A 80 10.81 4.84 3.40
CA GLU A 80 9.93 5.65 4.25
C GLU A 80 9.48 6.94 3.56
N ALA A 81 10.38 7.61 2.83
CA ALA A 81 10.03 8.82 2.09
C ALA A 81 9.01 8.55 0.97
N TYR A 82 9.13 7.42 0.24
CA TYR A 82 8.14 7.02 -0.76
C TYR A 82 6.80 6.64 -0.14
N VAL A 83 6.81 5.92 0.99
CA VAL A 83 5.60 5.57 1.73
C VAL A 83 4.87 6.82 2.24
N ASP A 84 5.61 7.81 2.74
CA ASP A 84 5.04 9.09 3.17
C ASP A 84 4.50 9.90 1.99
N PHE A 85 5.22 9.91 0.85
CA PHE A 85 4.76 10.54 -0.39
C PHE A 85 3.44 9.94 -0.89
N ASP A 86 3.33 8.62 -0.91
CA ASP A 86 2.12 7.92 -1.35
C ASP A 86 0.92 8.27 -0.46
N LYS A 87 1.13 8.44 0.85
CA LYS A 87 0.08 8.91 1.76
C LYS A 87 -0.33 10.35 1.45
N SER A 88 0.66 11.25 1.34
CA SER A 88 0.45 12.67 1.05
C SER A 88 -0.28 12.90 -0.27
N TRP A 89 -0.05 12.06 -1.28
CA TRP A 89 -0.71 12.13 -2.58
C TRP A 89 -2.25 12.06 -2.50
N TYR A 90 -2.79 11.28 -1.56
CA TYR A 90 -4.23 11.11 -1.39
C TYR A 90 -4.84 12.08 -0.36
N MET A 91 -4.02 12.91 0.29
CA MET A 91 -4.52 13.91 1.23
C MET A 91 -5.23 15.04 0.49
N LYS A 92 -6.37 15.46 1.03
CA LYS A 92 -7.05 16.65 0.54
C LYS A 92 -6.28 17.87 1.01
N LEU A 93 -6.10 18.85 0.12
CA LEU A 93 -5.72 20.18 0.54
C LEU A 93 -6.78 20.68 1.53
N GLU A 94 -6.34 21.06 2.73
CA GLU A 94 -7.22 21.84 3.60
C GLU A 94 -7.62 23.11 2.87
N ASP A 95 -8.90 23.46 2.95
CA ASP A 95 -9.38 24.71 2.40
C ASP A 95 -8.78 25.87 3.22
N SER A 96 -7.62 26.34 2.77
CA SER A 96 -6.80 27.33 3.45
C SER A 96 -7.40 28.72 3.43
N ARG A 97 -8.61 28.91 2.85
CA ARG A 97 -9.36 30.16 2.95
C ARG A 97 -9.79 30.35 4.40
N PRO A 98 -9.14 31.24 5.18
CA PRO A 98 -9.37 31.33 6.63
C PRO A 98 -10.82 31.71 6.97
N GLY A 99 -11.52 32.36 6.04
CA GLY A 99 -12.94 32.71 6.18
C GLY A 99 -13.92 31.59 5.85
N TYR A 100 -13.56 30.58 5.05
CA TYR A 100 -14.53 29.60 4.55
C TYR A 100 -14.93 28.57 5.60
N LEU A 101 -13.97 28.00 6.34
CA LEU A 101 -14.27 27.07 7.44
C LEU A 101 -14.96 27.77 8.62
N ALA A 102 -14.62 29.03 8.88
CA ALA A 102 -15.31 29.85 9.88
C ALA A 102 -16.76 30.12 9.46
N ALA A 103 -16.98 30.53 8.19
CA ALA A 103 -18.31 30.77 7.65
C ALA A 103 -19.17 29.49 7.63
N LEU A 104 -18.61 28.33 7.27
CA LEU A 104 -19.31 27.05 7.31
C LEU A 104 -19.73 26.67 8.73
N LYS A 105 -18.83 26.81 9.72
CA LYS A 105 -19.14 26.53 11.13
C LYS A 105 -20.21 27.48 11.67
N GLU A 106 -20.14 28.76 11.30
CA GLU A 106 -21.13 29.77 11.69
C GLU A 106 -22.51 29.48 11.08
N GLN A 107 -22.56 29.13 9.80
CA GLN A 107 -23.79 28.81 9.08
C GLN A 107 -24.47 27.56 9.66
N GLN A 108 -23.70 26.50 9.92
CA GLN A 108 -24.19 25.28 10.57
C GLN A 108 -24.71 25.53 11.99
N THR A 109 -24.05 26.43 12.74
CA THR A 109 -24.48 26.81 14.08
C THR A 109 -25.82 27.55 14.04
N LYS A 110 -25.99 28.49 13.10
CA LYS A 110 -27.24 29.23 12.88
C LYS A 110 -28.40 28.31 12.47
N GLU A 111 -28.16 27.35 11.59
CA GLU A 111 -29.16 26.36 11.17
C GLU A 111 -29.58 25.42 12.30
N ARG A 112 -28.66 25.09 13.21
CA ARG A 112 -28.95 24.26 14.40
C ARG A 112 -29.74 25.03 15.47
N LEU A 113 -29.59 26.35 15.53
CA LEU A 113 -30.34 27.24 16.42
C LEU A 113 -31.71 27.63 15.86
N ALA A 114 -31.91 27.49 14.55
CA ALA A 114 -33.17 27.80 13.85
C ALA A 114 -34.12 26.58 13.75
N LYS A 115 -33.73 25.42 14.26
CA LYS A 115 -34.58 24.22 14.44
C LYS A 115 -34.96 24.07 15.91
#